data_AF-A0A8C8FBI1-F1
#
_entry.id   AF-A0A8C8FBI1-F1
#
_cell.length_a   1.000
_cell.length_b   1.000
_cell.length_c   1.000
_cell.angle_alpha   90.00
_cell.angle_beta   90.00
_cell.angle_gamma   90.00
#
_symmetry.space_group_name_H-M   'P 1'
#
loop_
_entity.id
_entity.type
_entity.pdbx_description
1 polymer ?
#
loop_
_entity_poly.entity_id
_entity_poly.type
_entity_poly.pdbx_seq_one_letter_code
_entity_poly.pdbx_strand_id
1 'polypeptide(L)'
;MASIEAWFMDDSDEDHRMPHKLNPNEPVSLKELENIGVFYWKLDADIYETDPVLEKIRKDRGYSYSDIITIDKDKLPNYEDKLKMFFEEHLHLDDEIRYILDGRAYFDVRDREDRWIRIAMTKGDLITLPAGIYHRFTLTETNYTQAMRLFVGEPVWKAYNRPADEFDIRQKYATDSSRACFFWVERDDSSSYMVVRLKRTLSWRYRAGSCCTRPSSCLSDSFRRPRFLEKSRSSELSVQTRVLPTLPVKSRVLPTVPSQQSTVQ
;
A
#
# COMPACT_ATOMS: atom_id res chain seq x y z
N MET A 1 -17.85 5.88 -11.54
CA MET A 1 -17.71 4.99 -10.36
C MET A 1 -17.07 5.83 -9.26
N ALA A 2 -17.68 5.90 -8.08
CA ALA A 2 -17.08 6.64 -6.97
C ALA A 2 -15.78 5.93 -6.55
N SER A 3 -14.67 6.67 -6.53
CA SER A 3 -13.36 6.21 -6.05
C SER A 3 -13.29 6.38 -4.53
N ILE A 4 -12.64 5.45 -3.85
CA ILE A 4 -12.26 5.62 -2.44
C ILE A 4 -11.41 6.89 -2.28
N GLU A 5 -11.64 7.65 -1.20
CA GLU A 5 -10.82 8.80 -0.85
C GLU A 5 -9.77 8.41 0.19
N ALA A 6 -8.50 8.72 -0.10
CA ALA A 6 -7.40 8.59 0.84
C ALA A 6 -6.42 9.76 0.69
N TRP A 7 -5.74 10.13 1.78
CA TRP A 7 -4.82 11.28 1.82
C TRP A 7 -3.79 11.15 2.94
N PHE A 8 -2.67 11.85 2.82
CA PHE A 8 -1.72 12.00 3.93
C PHE A 8 -2.25 12.96 4.99
N MET A 9 -1.99 12.61 6.25
CA MET A 9 -2.49 13.36 7.40
C MET A 9 -1.57 14.51 7.82
N ASP A 10 -2.17 15.57 8.38
CA ASP A 10 -1.43 16.56 9.17
C ASP A 10 -0.98 15.98 10.53
N ASP A 11 -0.20 16.77 11.27
CA ASP A 11 0.34 16.45 12.60
C ASP A 11 -0.41 17.18 13.73
N SER A 12 -1.65 17.63 13.47
CA SER A 12 -2.47 18.34 14.46
C SER A 12 -2.96 17.42 15.58
N ASP A 13 -2.97 17.93 16.81
CA ASP A 13 -3.55 17.29 17.99
C ASP A 13 -5.07 17.55 18.14
N GLU A 14 -5.73 18.06 17.08
CA GLU A 14 -7.19 18.22 17.03
C GLU A 14 -7.94 16.87 17.14
N ASP A 15 -9.28 16.92 17.16
CA ASP A 15 -10.09 15.72 17.25
C ASP A 15 -9.80 14.78 16.07
N HIS A 16 -9.21 13.63 16.38
CA HIS A 16 -8.81 12.61 15.41
C HIS A 16 -9.94 12.12 14.49
N ARG A 17 -11.21 12.41 14.81
CA ARG A 17 -12.41 12.14 13.97
C ARG A 17 -12.61 13.15 12.83
N MET A 18 -11.90 14.28 12.85
CA MET A 18 -11.87 15.26 11.77
C MET A 18 -11.09 14.72 10.56
N PRO A 19 -11.17 15.32 9.36
CA PRO A 19 -10.46 14.80 8.19
C PRO A 19 -8.92 14.80 8.30
N HIS A 20 -8.31 15.73 9.03
CA HIS A 20 -6.84 15.88 9.15
C HIS A 20 -6.11 15.85 7.80
N LYS A 21 -6.53 16.69 6.84
CA LYS A 21 -5.87 16.79 5.53
C LYS A 21 -4.72 17.79 5.61
N LEU A 22 -3.57 17.45 5.01
CA LEU A 22 -2.50 18.41 4.77
C LEU A 22 -3.01 19.66 4.01
N ASN A 23 -2.33 20.80 4.20
CA ASN A 23 -2.58 22.03 3.46
C ASN A 23 -1.27 22.52 2.79
N PRO A 24 -1.09 22.33 1.48
CA PRO A 24 -2.05 21.76 0.51
C PRO A 24 -2.26 20.25 0.68
N ASN A 25 -3.43 19.75 0.25
CA ASN A 25 -3.80 18.34 0.36
C ASN A 25 -2.91 17.44 -0.53
N GLU A 26 -2.46 16.31 0.02
CA GLU A 26 -1.69 15.27 -0.69
C GLU A 26 -2.56 13.99 -0.77
N PRO A 27 -3.35 13.80 -1.84
CA PRO A 27 -4.21 12.63 -1.99
C PRO A 27 -3.40 11.37 -2.31
N VAL A 28 -3.90 10.22 -1.85
CA VAL A 28 -3.32 8.90 -2.12
C VAL A 28 -4.23 8.12 -3.06
N SER A 29 -3.68 7.65 -4.17
CA SER A 29 -4.41 6.85 -5.14
C SER A 29 -4.61 5.42 -4.68
N LEU A 30 -5.64 4.75 -5.20
CA LEU A 30 -5.84 3.31 -4.99
C LEU A 30 -4.59 2.50 -5.36
N LYS A 31 -3.83 2.93 -6.37
CA LYS A 31 -2.62 2.22 -6.78
C LYS A 31 -1.52 2.30 -5.72
N GLU A 32 -1.42 3.42 -5.01
CA GLU A 32 -0.48 3.58 -3.90
C GLU A 32 -0.88 2.73 -2.69
N LEU A 33 -2.18 2.63 -2.40
CA LEU A 33 -2.71 1.70 -1.39
C LEU A 33 -2.39 0.23 -1.75
N GLU A 34 -2.60 -0.18 -3.01
CA GLU A 34 -2.23 -1.52 -3.48
C GLU A 34 -0.73 -1.80 -3.31
N ASN A 35 0.13 -0.78 -3.48
CA ASN A 35 1.58 -0.95 -3.34
C ASN A 35 2.02 -1.19 -1.89
N ILE A 36 1.17 -0.89 -0.90
CA ILE A 36 1.36 -1.24 0.52
C ILE A 36 0.46 -2.43 0.92
N GLY A 37 -0.11 -3.14 -0.06
CA GLY A 37 -0.91 -4.36 0.17
C GLY A 37 -2.34 -4.11 0.62
N VAL A 38 -2.81 -2.86 0.63
CA VAL A 38 -4.20 -2.52 0.93
C VAL A 38 -5.05 -2.70 -0.32
N PHE A 39 -6.09 -3.52 -0.23
CA PHE A 39 -6.99 -3.80 -1.36
C PHE A 39 -8.39 -3.28 -1.08
N TYR A 40 -9.09 -2.89 -2.16
CA TYR A 40 -10.38 -2.23 -2.08
C TYR A 40 -11.35 -2.72 -3.16
N TRP A 41 -12.64 -2.76 -2.81
CA TRP A 41 -13.75 -3.01 -3.71
C TRP A 41 -14.95 -2.13 -3.36
N LYS A 42 -15.67 -1.66 -4.38
CA LYS A 42 -16.97 -1.00 -4.23
C LYS A 42 -18.08 -2.02 -4.52
N LEU A 43 -18.98 -2.19 -3.57
CA LEU A 43 -20.10 -3.14 -3.61
C LEU A 43 -21.42 -2.44 -3.28
N ASP A 44 -22.52 -3.12 -3.56
CA ASP A 44 -23.86 -2.67 -3.16
C ASP A 44 -24.21 -3.24 -1.78
N ALA A 45 -24.09 -2.39 -0.76
CA ALA A 45 -24.36 -2.75 0.62
C ALA A 45 -25.83 -3.05 0.92
N ASP A 46 -26.78 -2.65 0.07
CA ASP A 46 -28.19 -2.94 0.30
C ASP A 46 -28.54 -4.42 0.04
N ILE A 47 -27.70 -5.13 -0.72
CA ILE A 47 -27.89 -6.53 -1.07
C ILE A 47 -26.82 -7.46 -0.47
N TYR A 48 -26.12 -7.03 0.59
CA TYR A 48 -24.95 -7.74 1.13
C TYR A 48 -25.19 -9.22 1.48
N GLU A 49 -26.42 -9.62 1.80
CA GLU A 49 -26.79 -11.02 2.11
C GLU A 49 -26.81 -11.93 0.88
N THR A 50 -27.03 -11.36 -0.30
CA THR A 50 -27.23 -12.10 -1.56
C THR A 50 -26.33 -11.62 -2.71
N ASP A 51 -25.41 -10.68 -2.44
CA ASP A 51 -24.55 -10.08 -3.45
C ASP A 51 -23.60 -11.13 -4.09
N PRO A 52 -23.78 -11.47 -5.38
CA PRO A 52 -22.91 -12.42 -6.06
C PRO A 52 -21.47 -11.90 -6.21
N VAL A 53 -21.25 -10.58 -6.18
CA VAL A 53 -19.91 -9.99 -6.27
C VAL A 53 -19.17 -10.18 -4.95
N LEU A 54 -19.82 -9.91 -3.81
CA LEU A 54 -19.28 -10.22 -2.49
C LEU A 54 -18.95 -11.72 -2.37
N GLU A 55 -19.88 -12.60 -2.76
CA GLU A 55 -19.67 -14.04 -2.71
C GLU A 55 -18.47 -14.49 -3.56
N LYS A 56 -18.28 -13.90 -4.74
CA LYS A 56 -17.10 -14.15 -5.57
C LYS A 56 -15.82 -13.70 -4.88
N ILE A 57 -15.79 -12.50 -4.29
CA ILE A 57 -14.62 -12.00 -3.54
C ILE A 57 -14.29 -12.94 -2.37
N ARG A 58 -15.31 -13.37 -1.62
CA ARG A 58 -15.13 -14.31 -0.50
C ARG A 58 -14.52 -15.63 -0.96
N LYS A 59 -14.99 -16.19 -2.07
CA LYS A 59 -14.41 -17.42 -2.66
C LYS A 59 -12.98 -17.22 -3.14
N ASP A 60 -12.72 -16.16 -3.89
CA ASP A 60 -11.39 -15.88 -4.47
C ASP A 60 -10.34 -15.60 -3.37
N ARG A 61 -10.76 -15.01 -2.25
CA ARG A 61 -9.89 -14.63 -1.12
C ARG A 61 -9.91 -15.61 0.06
N GLY A 62 -10.81 -16.60 0.06
CA GLY A 62 -10.96 -17.56 1.15
C GLY A 62 -11.62 -17.01 2.42
N TYR A 63 -12.47 -15.99 2.31
CA TYR A 63 -13.19 -15.38 3.45
C TYR A 63 -14.34 -16.29 3.92
N SER A 64 -14.00 -17.28 4.74
CA SER A 64 -14.92 -18.33 5.20
C SER A 64 -15.78 -17.92 6.40
N TYR A 65 -15.36 -16.94 7.19
CA TYR A 65 -16.11 -16.44 8.35
C TYR A 65 -16.54 -14.99 8.15
N SER A 66 -17.71 -14.64 8.66
CA SER A 66 -18.21 -13.26 8.68
C SER A 66 -19.17 -13.01 9.83
N ASP A 67 -19.11 -11.84 10.43
CA ASP A 67 -20.14 -11.32 11.32
C ASP A 67 -20.39 -9.82 11.09
N ILE A 68 -21.39 -9.24 11.77
CA ILE A 68 -21.73 -7.82 11.68
C ILE A 68 -21.47 -7.17 13.03
N ILE A 69 -20.76 -6.05 13.02
CA ILE A 69 -20.59 -5.16 14.16
C ILE A 69 -21.27 -3.82 13.89
N THR A 70 -21.98 -3.30 14.87
CA THR A 70 -22.48 -1.92 14.85
C THR A 70 -21.72 -1.13 15.91
N ILE A 71 -20.97 -0.12 15.46
CA ILE A 71 -20.23 0.80 16.32
C ILE A 71 -21.08 2.05 16.46
N ASP A 72 -21.77 2.10 17.58
CA ASP A 72 -22.69 3.15 17.97
C ASP A 72 -22.67 3.23 19.51
N LYS A 73 -22.84 4.44 20.05
CA LYS A 73 -22.71 4.69 21.49
C LYS A 73 -23.67 3.86 22.33
N ASP A 74 -24.88 3.64 21.84
CA ASP A 74 -25.94 2.96 22.60
C ASP A 74 -25.94 1.44 22.35
N LYS A 75 -25.45 1.00 21.18
CA LYS A 75 -25.47 -0.42 20.77
C LYS A 75 -24.20 -1.20 21.08
N LEU A 76 -23.04 -0.54 21.20
CA LEU A 76 -21.76 -1.22 21.40
C LEU A 76 -21.39 -1.31 22.89
N PRO A 77 -21.32 -2.51 23.49
CA PRO A 77 -20.84 -2.66 24.86
C PRO A 77 -19.38 -2.22 24.99
N ASN A 78 -19.07 -1.50 26.07
CA ASN A 78 -17.76 -0.90 26.34
C ASN A 78 -17.29 0.03 25.21
N TYR A 79 -18.21 0.83 24.66
CA TYR A 79 -17.98 1.71 23.51
C TYR A 79 -16.67 2.52 23.61
N GLU A 80 -16.48 3.28 24.69
CA GLU A 80 -15.30 4.16 24.84
C GLU A 80 -13.98 3.39 24.89
N ASP A 81 -13.93 2.28 25.62
CA ASP A 81 -12.72 1.46 25.73
C ASP A 81 -12.40 0.76 24.41
N LYS A 82 -13.44 0.30 23.68
CA LYS A 82 -13.25 -0.27 22.35
C LYS A 82 -12.75 0.76 21.35
N LEU A 83 -13.28 1.98 21.36
CA LEU A 83 -12.78 3.04 20.48
C LEU A 83 -11.32 3.39 20.77
N LYS A 84 -10.92 3.45 22.05
CA LYS A 84 -9.51 3.63 22.41
C LYS A 84 -8.64 2.49 21.88
N MET A 85 -9.08 1.23 22.06
CA MET A 85 -8.35 0.07 21.55
C MET A 85 -8.23 0.08 20.02
N PHE A 86 -9.28 0.46 19.31
CA PHE A 86 -9.26 0.53 17.84
C PHE A 86 -8.37 1.66 17.32
N PHE A 87 -8.27 2.76 18.06
CA PHE A 87 -7.49 3.93 17.64
C PHE A 87 -6.00 3.86 18.02
N GLU A 88 -5.66 3.07 19.04
CA GLU A 88 -4.26 2.79 19.36
C GLU A 88 -3.57 2.13 18.14
N GLU A 89 -2.37 2.59 17.76
CA GLU A 89 -1.67 2.03 16.60
C GLU A 89 -1.29 0.56 16.85
N HIS A 90 -1.76 -0.34 15.99
CA HIS A 90 -1.58 -1.77 16.16
C HIS A 90 -1.40 -2.52 14.83
N LEU A 91 -1.07 -3.81 14.94
CA LEU A 91 -1.12 -4.76 13.85
C LEU A 91 -1.88 -6.04 14.24
N HIS A 92 -2.26 -6.80 13.22
CA HIS A 92 -2.81 -8.14 13.34
C HIS A 92 -1.90 -9.16 12.67
N LEU A 93 -1.99 -10.42 13.12
CA LEU A 93 -1.25 -11.54 12.53
C LEU A 93 -1.95 -12.14 11.30
N ASP A 94 -3.22 -11.79 11.11
CA ASP A 94 -4.06 -12.12 9.97
C ASP A 94 -4.55 -10.82 9.30
N ASP A 95 -5.08 -10.95 8.09
CA ASP A 95 -5.64 -9.81 7.36
C ASP A 95 -6.86 -9.23 8.11
N GLU A 96 -6.95 -7.91 8.16
CA GLU A 96 -8.12 -7.20 8.65
C GLU A 96 -9.03 -6.84 7.47
N ILE A 97 -10.17 -7.52 7.37
CA ILE A 97 -11.16 -7.29 6.30
C ILE A 97 -12.42 -6.66 6.88
N ARG A 98 -12.84 -5.53 6.28
CA ARG A 98 -14.00 -4.75 6.70
C ARG A 98 -14.82 -4.31 5.50
N TYR A 99 -16.13 -4.53 5.57
CA TYR A 99 -17.08 -4.09 4.57
C TYR A 99 -18.13 -3.20 5.23
N ILE A 100 -18.16 -1.91 4.87
CA ILE A 100 -19.06 -0.93 5.48
C ILE A 100 -20.47 -1.10 4.91
N LEU A 101 -21.39 -1.54 5.76
CA LEU A 101 -22.80 -1.70 5.44
C LEU A 101 -23.56 -0.38 5.63
N ASP A 102 -23.12 0.43 6.61
CA ASP A 102 -23.72 1.74 6.89
C ASP A 102 -22.75 2.68 7.62
N GLY A 103 -23.03 3.98 7.58
CA GLY A 103 -22.23 5.02 8.23
C GLY A 103 -20.88 5.29 7.56
N ARG A 104 -19.94 5.81 8.36
CA ARG A 104 -18.63 6.28 7.88
C ARG A 104 -17.55 6.08 8.93
N ALA A 105 -16.35 5.74 8.48
CA ALA A 105 -15.18 5.59 9.35
C ALA A 105 -13.86 5.87 8.62
N TYR A 106 -12.81 6.05 9.39
CA TYR A 106 -11.43 6.15 8.90
C TYR A 106 -10.63 4.91 9.29
N PHE A 107 -9.83 4.42 8.34
CA PHE A 107 -8.70 3.54 8.61
C PHE A 107 -7.43 4.31 8.30
N ASP A 108 -6.59 4.50 9.30
CA ASP A 108 -5.27 5.10 9.09
C ASP A 108 -4.26 3.97 8.98
N VAL A 109 -3.39 4.05 7.96
CA VAL A 109 -2.34 3.06 7.72
C VAL A 109 -0.99 3.74 7.55
N ARG A 110 0.09 3.06 7.93
CA ARG A 110 1.46 3.55 7.68
C ARG A 110 1.87 3.27 6.24
N ASP A 111 2.40 4.30 5.58
CA ASP A 111 3.10 4.14 4.30
C ASP A 111 4.51 3.52 4.52
N ARG A 112 5.32 3.48 3.45
CA ARG A 112 6.68 2.91 3.51
C ARG A 112 7.70 3.79 4.23
N GLU A 113 7.39 5.08 4.37
CA GLU A 113 8.19 6.09 5.08
C GLU A 113 7.65 6.33 6.49
N ASP A 114 6.73 5.49 6.94
CA ASP A 114 6.09 5.55 8.25
C ASP A 114 5.21 6.81 8.43
N ARG A 115 4.71 7.40 7.34
CA ARG A 115 3.71 8.48 7.36
C ARG A 115 2.30 7.92 7.44
N TRP A 116 1.39 8.65 8.07
CA TRP A 116 -0.02 8.28 8.13
C TRP A 116 -0.76 8.61 6.84
N ILE A 117 -1.43 7.60 6.28
CA ILE A 117 -2.43 7.74 5.23
C ILE A 117 -3.79 7.46 5.86
N ARG A 118 -4.70 8.42 5.77
CA ARG A 118 -6.10 8.26 6.17
C ARG A 118 -6.92 7.77 4.98
N ILE A 119 -7.71 6.73 5.19
CA ILE A 119 -8.60 6.12 4.20
C ILE A 119 -10.04 6.32 4.68
N ALA A 120 -10.83 7.08 3.91
CA ALA A 120 -12.23 7.35 4.21
C ALA A 120 -13.13 6.24 3.66
N MET A 121 -13.71 5.47 4.57
CA MET A 121 -14.61 4.36 4.26
C MET A 121 -16.06 4.77 4.50
N THR A 122 -16.92 4.52 3.50
CA THR A 122 -18.34 4.81 3.49
C THR A 122 -19.15 3.58 3.07
N LYS A 123 -20.47 3.63 3.19
CA LYS A 123 -21.36 2.55 2.76
C LYS A 123 -20.98 1.98 1.38
N GLY A 124 -20.88 0.66 1.30
CA GLY A 124 -20.50 -0.08 0.10
C GLY A 124 -18.99 -0.28 -0.08
N ASP A 125 -18.15 0.30 0.77
CA ASP A 125 -16.69 0.15 0.67
C ASP A 125 -16.22 -1.11 1.42
N LEU A 126 -15.52 -2.01 0.72
CA LEU A 126 -14.84 -3.17 1.29
C LEU A 126 -13.33 -2.97 1.19
N ILE A 127 -12.63 -3.12 2.31
CA ILE A 127 -11.17 -2.99 2.42
C ILE A 127 -10.54 -4.25 3.03
N THR A 128 -9.33 -4.55 2.60
CA THR A 128 -8.45 -5.56 3.22
C THR A 128 -7.14 -4.90 3.57
N LEU A 129 -6.82 -4.86 4.86
CA LEU A 129 -5.53 -4.46 5.40
C LEU A 129 -4.67 -5.73 5.60
N PRO A 130 -3.46 -5.80 5.02
CA PRO A 130 -2.67 -7.01 5.06
C PRO A 130 -2.10 -7.27 6.45
N ALA A 131 -1.99 -8.54 6.83
CA ALA A 131 -1.34 -8.94 8.07
C ALA A 131 0.05 -8.28 8.26
N GLY A 132 0.32 -7.76 9.45
CA GLY A 132 1.57 -7.06 9.77
C GLY A 132 1.65 -5.58 9.38
N ILE A 133 0.63 -4.99 8.74
CA ILE A 133 0.56 -3.54 8.56
C ILE A 133 0.22 -2.85 9.88
N TYR A 134 0.92 -1.75 10.18
CA TYR A 134 0.50 -0.86 11.26
C TYR A 134 -0.67 -0.01 10.80
N HIS A 135 -1.74 -0.05 11.58
CA HIS A 135 -2.97 0.66 11.29
C HIS A 135 -3.71 1.03 12.58
N ARG A 136 -4.74 1.84 12.42
CA ARG A 136 -5.72 2.16 13.45
C ARG A 136 -7.06 2.51 12.80
N PHE A 137 -8.11 2.45 13.59
CA PHE A 137 -9.47 2.76 13.17
C PHE A 137 -10.05 3.88 14.04
N THR A 138 -10.80 4.78 13.41
CA THR A 138 -11.67 5.69 14.15
C THR A 138 -12.97 5.98 13.39
N LEU A 139 -13.98 6.41 14.12
CA LEU A 139 -15.20 6.96 13.53
C LEU A 139 -14.91 8.34 12.95
N THR A 140 -15.77 8.77 12.03
CA THR A 140 -15.82 10.19 11.66
C THR A 140 -16.64 10.97 12.69
N GLU A 141 -16.78 12.27 12.50
CA GLU A 141 -17.64 13.14 13.33
C GLU A 141 -19.11 12.67 13.42
N THR A 142 -19.56 11.79 12.50
CA THR A 142 -20.91 11.18 12.57
C THR A 142 -21.05 10.13 13.67
N ASN A 143 -19.96 9.66 14.28
CA ASN A 143 -19.94 8.71 15.40
C ASN A 143 -20.71 7.41 15.17
N TYR A 144 -20.78 6.94 13.92
CA TYR A 144 -21.56 5.76 13.57
C TYR A 144 -20.98 5.03 12.36
N THR A 145 -20.82 3.70 12.50
CA THR A 145 -20.67 2.79 11.38
C THR A 145 -21.22 1.40 11.70
N GLN A 146 -21.72 0.73 10.68
CA GLN A 146 -22.01 -0.70 10.70
C GLN A 146 -21.11 -1.38 9.68
N ALA A 147 -20.39 -2.41 10.10
CA ALA A 147 -19.45 -3.12 9.26
C ALA A 147 -19.66 -4.63 9.36
N MET A 148 -19.60 -5.30 8.21
CA MET A 148 -19.34 -6.73 8.16
C MET A 148 -17.84 -6.93 8.31
N ARG A 149 -17.45 -7.81 9.24
CA ARG A 149 -16.06 -8.22 9.44
C ARG A 149 -15.89 -9.59 8.79
N LEU A 150 -14.87 -9.76 7.96
CA LEU A 150 -14.59 -11.02 7.27
C LEU A 150 -13.24 -11.59 7.67
N PHE A 151 -13.11 -12.92 7.70
CA PHE A 151 -11.90 -13.63 8.11
C PHE A 151 -11.63 -14.85 7.22
N VAL A 152 -10.35 -15.19 7.09
CA VAL A 152 -9.89 -16.48 6.59
C VAL A 152 -9.84 -17.44 7.78
N GLY A 153 -10.72 -18.44 7.81
CA GLY A 153 -10.84 -19.37 8.93
C GLY A 153 -11.55 -18.75 10.16
N GLU A 154 -11.24 -19.31 11.34
CA GLU A 154 -11.75 -18.84 12.62
C GLU A 154 -11.11 -17.50 13.01
N PRO A 155 -11.88 -16.51 13.50
CA PRO A 155 -11.37 -15.17 13.70
C PRO A 155 -10.46 -15.06 14.93
N VAL A 156 -9.29 -14.44 14.76
CA VAL A 156 -8.41 -14.02 15.86
C VAL A 156 -8.34 -12.49 15.89
N TRP A 157 -9.07 -11.89 16.84
CA TRP A 157 -9.20 -10.43 16.96
C TRP A 157 -8.05 -9.73 17.68
N LYS A 158 -6.98 -10.45 18.00
CA LYS A 158 -5.95 -9.94 18.89
C LYS A 158 -5.12 -8.86 18.17
N ALA A 159 -5.21 -7.63 18.67
CA ALA A 159 -4.36 -6.52 18.29
C ALA A 159 -3.03 -6.58 19.05
N TYR A 160 -1.95 -6.24 18.37
CA TYR A 160 -0.63 -6.04 18.97
C TYR A 160 -0.23 -4.59 18.74
N ASN A 161 -0.29 -3.80 19.81
CA ASN A 161 0.04 -2.38 19.76
C ASN A 161 1.51 -2.20 19.39
N ARG A 162 1.82 -1.15 18.64
CA ARG A 162 3.20 -0.78 18.31
C ARG A 162 3.97 -0.40 19.58
N PRO A 163 5.23 -0.84 19.77
CA PRO A 163 6.04 -1.67 18.89
C PRO A 163 5.65 -3.16 18.92
N ALA A 164 5.63 -3.78 17.73
CA ALA A 164 5.33 -5.21 17.51
C ALA A 164 6.18 -5.77 16.34
N ASP A 165 7.41 -5.28 16.17
CA ASP A 165 8.30 -5.62 15.05
C ASP A 165 8.95 -7.01 15.19
N GLU A 166 8.82 -7.64 16.35
CA GLU A 166 9.31 -8.99 16.64
C GLU A 166 8.53 -10.10 15.90
N PHE A 167 7.29 -9.83 15.46
CA PHE A 167 6.48 -10.84 14.78
C PHE A 167 6.98 -11.14 13.37
N ASP A 168 7.11 -12.43 13.03
CA ASP A 168 7.50 -12.89 11.69
C ASP A 168 6.64 -12.29 10.58
N ILE A 169 5.34 -12.12 10.82
CA ILE A 169 4.41 -11.55 9.83
C ILE A 169 4.72 -10.08 9.54
N ARG A 170 5.11 -9.31 10.56
CA ARG A 170 5.53 -7.91 10.41
C ARG A 170 6.82 -7.82 9.61
N GLN A 171 7.78 -8.70 9.89
CA GLN A 171 9.04 -8.77 9.13
C GLN A 171 8.81 -9.19 7.68
N LYS A 172 7.90 -10.13 7.43
CA LYS A 172 7.47 -10.53 6.08
C LYS A 172 6.81 -9.36 5.35
N TYR A 173 5.82 -8.70 5.97
CA TYR A 173 5.16 -7.52 5.41
C TYR A 173 6.17 -6.42 5.04
N ALA A 174 7.08 -6.06 5.95
CA ALA A 174 8.10 -5.05 5.70
C ALA A 174 9.03 -5.44 4.53
N THR A 175 9.34 -6.73 4.39
CA THR A 175 10.19 -7.25 3.31
C THR A 175 9.44 -7.29 1.97
N ASP A 176 8.20 -7.75 1.94
CA ASP A 176 7.39 -7.86 0.71
C ASP A 176 6.94 -6.49 0.20
N SER A 177 6.62 -5.55 1.10
CA SER A 177 6.36 -4.16 0.75
C SER A 177 7.61 -3.44 0.24
N SER A 178 8.81 -4.00 0.42
CA SER A 178 10.08 -3.44 -0.08
C SER A 178 10.47 -3.86 -1.51
N ARG A 179 9.55 -4.47 -2.30
CA ARG A 179 9.85 -5.05 -3.63
C ARG A 179 10.70 -4.12 -4.53
N ALA A 180 11.92 -4.61 -4.79
CA ALA A 180 12.97 -4.20 -5.72
C ALA A 180 13.36 -2.71 -5.72
N CYS A 181 14.41 -2.35 -4.96
CA CYS A 181 15.21 -1.17 -5.29
C CYS A 181 16.05 -1.45 -6.54
N PHE A 182 15.87 -0.62 -7.56
CA PHE A 182 16.76 -0.55 -8.70
C PHE A 182 17.83 0.49 -8.40
N PHE A 183 19.09 0.08 -8.48
CA PHE A 183 20.21 1.00 -8.40
C PHE A 183 20.83 1.11 -9.78
N TRP A 184 21.03 2.35 -10.22
CA TRP A 184 21.93 2.63 -11.32
C TRP A 184 23.35 2.70 -10.80
N VAL A 185 24.23 1.92 -11.41
CA VAL A 185 25.66 1.92 -11.09
C VAL A 185 26.42 2.34 -12.34
N GLU A 186 27.00 3.55 -12.31
CA GLU A 186 28.01 3.97 -13.28
C GLU A 186 29.38 3.46 -12.83
N ARG A 187 30.13 2.88 -13.77
CA ARG A 187 31.53 2.53 -13.58
C ARG A 187 32.45 3.66 -14.02
N ASP A 188 33.68 3.62 -13.55
CA ASP A 188 34.73 4.57 -13.95
C ASP A 188 35.03 4.54 -15.46
N ASP A 189 34.75 3.41 -16.12
CA ASP A 189 34.89 3.22 -17.57
C ASP A 189 33.70 3.79 -18.39
N SER A 190 32.78 4.52 -17.75
CA SER A 190 31.56 5.10 -18.36
C SER A 190 30.56 4.06 -18.87
N SER A 191 30.73 2.77 -18.53
CA SER A 191 29.68 1.77 -18.68
C SER A 191 28.71 1.82 -17.50
N SER A 192 27.45 1.46 -17.75
CA SER A 192 26.43 1.41 -16.71
C SER A 192 25.65 0.10 -16.75
N TYR A 193 25.16 -0.31 -15.59
CA TYR A 193 24.27 -1.45 -15.46
C TYR A 193 23.25 -1.23 -14.35
N MET A 194 22.10 -1.88 -14.49
CA MET A 194 21.03 -1.85 -13.51
C MET A 194 21.22 -2.99 -12.51
N VAL A 195 21.33 -2.65 -11.22
CA VAL A 195 21.35 -3.64 -10.14
C VAL A 195 19.95 -3.76 -9.55
N VAL A 196 19.37 -4.95 -9.65
CA VAL A 196 18.11 -5.27 -8.97
C VAL A 196 18.44 -5.85 -7.60
N ARG A 197 18.13 -5.12 -6.54
CA ARG A 197 18.29 -5.62 -5.17
C ARG A 197 17.02 -6.35 -4.74
N LEU A 198 16.97 -7.66 -5.00
CA LEU A 198 16.03 -8.57 -4.34
C LEU A 198 16.72 -9.07 -3.05
N LYS A 199 16.72 -8.28 -1.96
CA LYS A 199 17.59 -8.65 -0.84
C LYS A 199 17.00 -9.77 0.03
N ARG A 200 17.61 -10.96 -0.10
CA ARG A 200 18.09 -11.71 1.07
C ARG A 200 19.42 -11.08 1.53
N THR A 201 19.45 -10.73 2.81
CA THR A 201 20.59 -10.38 3.68
C THR A 201 22.00 -10.41 3.07
N LEU A 202 22.64 -9.23 2.96
CA LEU A 202 24.10 -9.03 2.90
C LEU A 202 24.37 -7.52 3.02
N SER A 203 25.06 -7.06 4.07
CA SER A 203 25.45 -5.66 4.21
C SER A 203 26.63 -5.38 3.25
N TRP A 204 26.49 -4.35 2.41
CA TRP A 204 27.59 -3.84 1.60
C TRP A 204 27.64 -2.33 1.81
N ARG A 205 28.82 -1.81 2.17
CA ARG A 205 29.10 -0.37 2.22
C ARG A 205 29.44 0.12 0.81
N TYR A 206 28.42 0.43 0.02
CA TYR A 206 28.57 1.34 -1.12
C TYR A 206 27.71 2.56 -0.83
N ARG A 207 28.21 3.78 -1.09
CA ARG A 207 27.34 4.96 -1.22
C ARG A 207 26.56 4.79 -2.52
N ALA A 208 25.48 4.03 -2.45
CA ALA A 208 24.52 3.93 -3.53
C ALA A 208 23.79 5.27 -3.67
N GLY A 209 23.54 5.69 -4.91
CA GLY A 209 22.56 6.75 -5.18
C GLY A 209 21.17 6.36 -4.70
N SER A 210 20.27 7.33 -4.69
CA SER A 210 18.88 7.21 -4.22
C SER A 210 18.17 5.98 -4.82
N CYS A 211 17.42 5.24 -3.99
CA CYS A 211 16.63 4.09 -4.46
C CYS A 211 15.52 4.57 -5.40
N CYS A 212 15.41 3.95 -6.58
CA CYS A 212 14.31 4.19 -7.50
C CYS A 212 13.39 2.98 -7.57
N THR A 213 12.09 3.25 -7.68
CA THR A 213 11.02 2.23 -7.74
C THR A 213 10.77 1.71 -9.17
N ARG A 214 11.37 2.32 -10.21
CA ARG A 214 11.25 1.89 -11.61
C ARG A 214 12.59 1.98 -12.38
N PRO A 215 12.88 1.06 -13.31
CA PRO A 215 14.08 1.14 -14.17
C PRO A 215 14.23 2.43 -14.98
N SER A 216 13.11 3.01 -15.45
CA SER A 216 13.11 4.17 -16.32
C SER A 216 13.37 5.49 -15.59
N SER A 217 13.07 5.57 -14.28
CA SER A 217 13.27 6.79 -13.48
C SER A 217 14.71 6.98 -13.04
N CYS A 218 15.55 5.94 -13.12
CA CYS A 218 16.97 6.05 -12.81
C CYS A 218 17.80 6.74 -13.92
N LEU A 219 17.24 6.92 -15.12
CA LEU A 219 17.93 7.49 -16.28
C LEU A 219 17.97 9.03 -16.26
N SER A 220 17.14 9.68 -15.44
CA SER A 220 16.94 11.14 -15.46
C SER A 220 17.65 11.91 -14.33
N ASP A 221 18.16 11.24 -13.30
CA ASP A 221 18.76 11.90 -12.14
C ASP A 221 20.27 12.08 -12.32
N SER A 222 20.66 13.26 -12.78
CA SER A 222 22.05 13.70 -12.87
C SER A 222 22.63 13.98 -11.47
N PHE A 223 23.21 12.97 -10.82
CA PHE A 223 23.92 13.14 -9.54
C PHE A 223 25.45 13.00 -9.67
N ARG A 224 26.16 13.90 -8.98
CA ARG A 224 27.63 14.05 -9.00
C ARG A 224 28.36 12.81 -8.46
N ARG A 225 29.48 12.45 -9.13
CA ARG A 225 30.41 11.36 -8.77
C ARG A 225 30.83 11.35 -7.29
N PRO A 226 30.70 10.24 -6.55
CA PRO A 226 31.37 10.04 -5.26
C PRO A 226 32.85 9.65 -5.46
N ARG A 227 33.75 10.16 -4.60
CA ARG A 227 35.17 9.76 -4.57
C ARG A 227 35.36 8.39 -3.91
N PHE A 228 36.23 7.55 -4.49
CA PHE A 228 36.62 6.24 -3.97
C PHE A 228 37.44 6.31 -2.67
N LEU A 229 37.21 5.34 -1.77
CA LEU A 229 38.11 4.93 -0.69
C LEU A 229 38.45 3.45 -0.90
N GLU A 230 39.74 3.11 -0.78
CA GLU A 230 40.38 1.86 -1.23
C GLU A 230 39.91 0.54 -0.57
N LYS A 231 40.13 -0.56 -1.31
CA LYS A 231 39.76 -1.96 -1.03
C LYS A 231 40.63 -2.63 0.05
N SER A 232 40.04 -3.52 0.84
CA SER A 232 40.72 -4.70 1.40
C SER A 232 40.05 -6.00 0.90
N ARG A 233 40.88 -7.04 0.67
CA ARG A 233 40.61 -8.28 -0.08
C ARG A 233 39.94 -9.39 0.76
N SER A 234 39.47 -10.41 0.02
CA SER A 234 39.00 -11.77 0.39
C SER A 234 37.46 -11.92 0.43
N SER A 235 36.83 -12.95 -0.12
CA SER A 235 37.23 -14.21 -0.78
C SER A 235 36.12 -14.63 -1.76
N GLU A 236 36.46 -15.50 -2.72
CA GLU A 236 35.60 -15.96 -3.82
C GLU A 236 34.27 -16.59 -3.36
N LEU A 237 33.17 -16.15 -3.98
CA LEU A 237 31.87 -16.82 -3.99
C LEU A 237 31.27 -16.59 -5.39
N SER A 238 30.97 -17.68 -6.09
CA SER A 238 30.44 -17.66 -7.45
C SER A 238 29.07 -16.96 -7.50
N VAL A 239 29.03 -15.75 -8.07
CA VAL A 239 27.79 -15.02 -8.35
C VAL A 239 27.27 -15.46 -9.72
N GLN A 240 26.12 -16.11 -9.77
CA GLN A 240 25.37 -16.24 -11.02
C GLN A 240 24.66 -14.91 -11.32
N THR A 241 25.35 -14.04 -12.05
CA THR A 241 24.79 -12.83 -12.65
C THR A 241 23.92 -13.26 -13.84
N ARG A 242 22.59 -13.17 -13.74
CA ARG A 242 21.74 -13.23 -14.95
C ARG A 242 21.71 -11.85 -15.60
N VAL A 243 22.49 -11.68 -16.66
CA VAL A 243 22.40 -10.56 -17.59
C VAL A 243 21.14 -10.76 -18.44
N LEU A 244 20.16 -9.88 -18.31
CA LEU A 244 19.04 -9.84 -19.26
C LEU A 244 19.49 -9.04 -20.49
N PRO A 245 19.38 -9.59 -21.71
CA PRO A 245 19.71 -8.85 -22.92
C PRO A 245 18.72 -7.69 -23.13
N THR A 246 19.26 -6.54 -23.54
CA THR A 246 18.49 -5.38 -23.96
C THR A 246 17.71 -5.72 -25.23
N LEU A 247 16.39 -5.51 -25.22
CA LEU A 247 15.58 -5.59 -26.44
C LEU A 247 15.79 -4.31 -27.27
N PRO A 248 16.10 -4.41 -28.58
CA PRO A 248 16.25 -3.24 -29.43
C PRO A 248 14.89 -2.58 -29.71
N VAL A 249 14.84 -1.26 -29.52
CA VAL A 249 13.71 -0.40 -29.90
C VAL A 249 13.63 -0.37 -31.43
N LYS A 250 12.59 -0.98 -32.02
CA LYS A 250 12.26 -0.80 -33.44
C LYS A 250 11.59 0.56 -33.63
N SER A 251 12.25 1.48 -34.32
CA SER A 251 11.63 2.70 -34.85
C SER A 251 10.54 2.33 -35.86
N ARG A 252 9.27 2.62 -35.54
CA ARG A 252 8.17 2.57 -36.51
C ARG A 252 8.15 3.90 -37.28
N VAL A 253 8.49 3.84 -38.56
CA VAL A 253 8.20 4.90 -39.54
C VAL A 253 6.69 4.87 -39.81
N LEU A 254 6.02 6.00 -39.58
CA LEU A 254 4.60 6.19 -39.90
C LEU A 254 4.44 6.45 -41.41
N PRO A 255 3.49 5.82 -42.11
CA PRO A 255 3.18 6.17 -43.49
C PRO A 255 2.36 7.47 -43.56
N THR A 256 2.77 8.36 -44.47
CA THR A 256 2.11 9.61 -44.84
C THR A 256 0.75 9.37 -45.49
N VAL A 257 -0.28 10.07 -45.01
CA VAL A 257 -1.65 10.07 -45.55
C VAL A 257 -1.77 11.14 -46.65
N PRO A 258 -2.38 10.88 -47.82
CA PRO A 258 -2.59 11.89 -48.84
C PRO A 258 -3.79 12.80 -48.52
N SER A 259 -3.63 14.09 -48.78
CA SER A 259 -4.66 15.13 -48.65
C SER A 259 -5.84 14.87 -49.58
N GLN A 260 -7.08 14.89 -49.05
CA GLN A 260 -8.28 15.06 -49.86
C GLN A 260 -8.97 16.39 -49.56
N GLN A 261 -9.28 17.07 -50.66
CA GLN A 261 -9.86 18.40 -50.74
C GLN A 261 -11.33 18.40 -50.36
N SER A 262 -11.75 19.52 -49.78
CA SER A 262 -13.13 19.93 -49.56
C SER A 262 -13.93 19.99 -50.85
N THR A 263 -15.17 19.49 -50.84
CA THR A 263 -16.22 20.11 -51.67
C THR A 263 -17.56 20.07 -50.94
N VAL A 264 -18.15 21.25 -50.94
CA VAL A 264 -19.45 21.66 -50.41
C VAL A 264 -20.56 21.12 -51.29
N GLN A 265 -21.62 20.58 -50.68
CA GLN A 265 -23.03 20.94 -50.92
C GLN A 265 -23.92 20.26 -49.88
#